data_AF-A0A379Z729-F1
#
_entry.id   AF-A0A379Z729-F1
#
_cell.length_a   1.000
_cell.length_b   1.000
_cell.length_c   1.000
_cell.angle_alpha   90.00
_cell.angle_beta   90.00
_cell.angle_gamma   90.00
#
_symmetry.space_group_name_H-M   'P 1'
#
loop_
_entity.id
_entity.type
_entity.pdbx_description
1 polymer ?
#
loop_
_entity_poly.entity_id
_entity_poly.type
_entity_poly.pdbx_seq_one_letter_code
_entity_poly.pdbx_strand_id
1 'polypeptide(L)'
;MNLQRDAQGPNDHPFSNAPVWNFVIPATLGSQYVQMGCLLPARDRVGRRYPICALRLFSQQDWRSQQLNMAASWYQQLGHTLLNGVRNGFSAEQIDRALQAIPALPSPPAEADSEILSIIGFQHPDVPGLGWQQAADCFDPAQYTSFWWTNQADGHPLYTHVHSGNLTVQLFSLLFEPNGWARPGRGGQYPQMFD
;
A
#
# COMPACT_ATOMS: atom_id res chain seq x y z
N MET A 1 -29.07 -33.16 5.22
CA MET A 1 -27.81 -33.47 5.92
C MET A 1 -26.69 -33.34 4.90
N ASN A 2 -25.91 -32.26 4.98
CA ASN A 2 -24.54 -32.12 4.47
C ASN A 2 -24.08 -30.68 4.72
N LEU A 3 -23.67 -30.44 5.96
CA LEU A 3 -22.83 -29.29 6.34
C LEU A 3 -21.39 -29.81 6.36
N GLN A 4 -20.74 -29.82 5.19
CA GLN A 4 -19.28 -29.80 5.16
C GLN A 4 -18.86 -28.38 5.55
N ARG A 5 -18.81 -28.17 6.86
CA ARG A 5 -17.91 -27.19 7.46
C ARG A 5 -16.52 -27.75 7.26
N ASP A 6 -15.85 -27.30 6.21
CA ASP A 6 -14.42 -27.54 6.09
C ASP A 6 -13.73 -26.97 7.33
N ALA A 7 -12.91 -27.83 7.92
CA ALA A 7 -12.20 -27.60 9.16
C ALA A 7 -11.17 -26.46 8.97
N GLN A 8 -11.57 -25.23 9.29
CA GLN A 8 -10.61 -24.20 9.66
C GLN A 8 -9.99 -24.62 10.99
N GLY A 9 -8.70 -24.98 10.97
CA GLY A 9 -7.95 -25.23 12.20
C GLY A 9 -8.03 -24.02 13.14
N PRO A 10 -7.85 -24.20 14.46
CA PRO A 10 -8.05 -23.15 15.47
C PRO A 10 -7.14 -21.90 15.34
N ASN A 11 -6.26 -21.85 14.32
CA ASN A 11 -5.28 -20.79 14.08
C ASN A 11 -5.51 -19.95 12.81
N ASP A 12 -6.48 -20.27 11.94
CA ASP A 12 -6.57 -19.65 10.62
C ASP A 12 -7.61 -18.53 10.60
N HIS A 13 -7.34 -17.45 11.34
CA HIS A 13 -8.25 -16.32 11.40
C HIS A 13 -8.14 -15.50 10.09
N PRO A 14 -9.27 -15.20 9.40
CA PRO A 14 -9.31 -14.45 8.14
C PRO A 14 -8.39 -13.22 8.08
N PHE A 15 -8.43 -12.39 9.12
CA PHE A 15 -7.54 -11.22 9.29
C PHE A 15 -6.05 -11.52 9.15
N SER A 16 -5.57 -12.64 9.71
CA SER A 16 -4.14 -12.98 9.71
C SER A 16 -3.63 -13.42 8.33
N ASN A 17 -4.55 -13.74 7.42
CA ASN A 17 -4.24 -14.11 6.04
C ASN A 17 -4.41 -12.94 5.06
N ALA A 18 -4.73 -11.75 5.57
CA ALA A 18 -4.78 -10.55 4.73
C ALA A 18 -3.39 -10.20 4.19
N PRO A 19 -3.31 -9.69 2.95
CA PRO A 19 -2.03 -9.41 2.34
C PRO A 19 -1.34 -8.19 2.97
N VAL A 20 -0.04 -8.07 2.73
CA VAL A 20 0.69 -6.81 2.92
C VAL A 20 0.24 -5.82 1.84
N TRP A 21 -0.35 -4.71 2.27
CA TRP A 21 -0.81 -3.63 1.39
C TRP A 21 0.19 -2.48 1.37
N ASN A 22 0.56 -2.04 0.18
CA ASN A 22 1.08 -0.70 -0.06
C ASN A 22 -0.07 0.28 -0.19
N PHE A 23 0.18 1.54 0.17
CA PHE A 23 -0.77 2.63 -0.04
C PHE A 23 -0.08 3.94 -0.38
N VAL A 24 -0.81 4.78 -1.11
CA VAL A 24 -0.56 6.23 -1.18
C VAL A 24 -1.86 6.99 -0.95
N ILE A 25 -1.82 7.98 -0.06
CA ILE A 25 -2.97 8.76 0.41
C ILE A 25 -2.67 10.25 0.21
N PRO A 26 -3.58 11.03 -0.40
CA PRO A 26 -3.37 12.44 -0.67
C PRO A 26 -3.51 13.31 0.59
N ALA A 27 -3.00 14.54 0.50
CA ALA A 27 -2.95 15.52 1.59
C ALA A 27 -4.30 16.21 1.89
N THR A 28 -5.42 15.61 1.45
CA THR A 28 -6.77 16.15 1.60
C THR A 28 -7.64 15.30 2.53
N LEU A 29 -7.23 14.07 2.85
CA LEU A 29 -8.02 13.09 3.60
C LEU A 29 -7.72 13.13 5.10
N GLY A 30 -7.94 14.29 5.73
CA GLY A 30 -7.77 14.48 7.17
C GLY A 30 -6.33 14.68 7.65
N SER A 31 -5.37 14.76 6.74
CA SER A 31 -3.96 15.09 7.00
C SER A 31 -3.46 16.05 5.94
N GLN A 32 -2.61 17.01 6.30
CA GLN A 32 -1.98 17.96 5.36
C GLN A 32 -0.76 17.37 4.62
N TYR A 33 -0.47 16.08 4.84
CA TYR A 33 0.66 15.39 4.28
C TYR A 33 0.22 14.29 3.32
N VAL A 34 0.95 14.13 2.23
CA VAL A 34 0.87 12.91 1.43
C VAL A 34 1.49 11.77 2.23
N GLN A 35 0.83 10.62 2.26
CA GLN A 35 1.25 9.47 3.06
C GLN A 35 1.50 8.29 2.15
N MET A 36 2.73 7.79 2.16
CA MET A 36 3.13 6.57 1.45
C MET A 36 3.53 5.52 2.48
N GLY A 37 3.10 4.28 2.33
CA GLY A 37 3.45 3.27 3.32
C GLY A 37 2.95 1.86 3.06
N CYS A 38 3.16 1.01 4.05
CA CYS A 38 2.69 -0.36 4.07
C CYS A 38 1.81 -0.61 5.31
N LEU A 39 0.84 -1.49 5.14
CA LEU A 39 -0.11 -1.92 6.15
C LEU A 39 -0.26 -3.44 6.08
N LEU A 40 -0.18 -4.15 7.22
CA LEU A 40 -0.37 -5.61 7.25
C LEU A 40 -1.01 -6.06 8.57
N PRO A 41 -1.57 -7.29 8.64
CA PRO A 41 -2.10 -7.81 9.88
C PRO A 41 -0.99 -8.18 10.87
N ALA A 42 -1.18 -7.88 12.15
CA ALA A 42 -0.29 -8.26 13.23
C ALA A 42 -1.08 -8.86 14.42
N ARG A 43 -0.32 -9.41 15.37
CA ARG A 43 -0.84 -9.97 16.62
C ARG A 43 0.13 -9.70 17.75
N ASP A 44 -0.37 -9.27 18.90
CA ASP A 44 0.48 -9.13 20.10
C ASP A 44 0.64 -10.47 20.85
N ARG A 45 1.41 -10.42 21.94
CA ARG A 45 1.68 -11.58 22.80
C ARG A 45 0.44 -12.15 23.50
N VAL A 46 -0.62 -11.35 23.67
CA VAL A 46 -1.87 -11.79 24.30
C VAL A 46 -2.93 -12.22 23.27
N GLY A 47 -2.57 -12.26 21.99
CA GLY A 47 -3.42 -12.76 20.90
C GLY A 47 -4.37 -11.72 20.30
N ARG A 48 -4.29 -10.44 20.70
CA ARG A 48 -5.10 -9.37 20.10
C ARG A 48 -4.58 -9.11 18.68
N ARG A 49 -5.52 -8.99 17.74
CA ARG A 49 -5.23 -8.73 16.32
C ARG A 49 -5.42 -7.24 16.04
N TYR A 50 -4.45 -6.66 15.36
CA TYR A 50 -4.47 -5.25 14.96
C TYR A 50 -3.61 -5.08 13.71
N PRO A 51 -3.90 -4.09 12.85
CA PRO A 51 -3.02 -3.78 11.74
C PRO A 51 -1.80 -3.01 12.25
N ILE A 52 -0.63 -3.29 11.70
CA ILE A 52 0.55 -2.45 11.87
C ILE A 52 0.79 -1.67 10.58
N CYS A 53 1.12 -0.39 10.74
CA CYS A 53 1.36 0.55 9.66
C CYS A 53 2.76 1.14 9.79
N ALA A 54 3.51 1.17 8.70
CA ALA A 54 4.73 1.97 8.57
C ALA A 54 4.57 2.91 7.38
N LEU A 55 4.82 4.19 7.59
CA LEU A 55 4.57 5.22 6.58
C LEU A 55 5.62 6.31 6.60
N ARG A 56 5.71 7.00 5.47
CA ARG A 56 6.48 8.24 5.29
C ARG A 56 5.52 9.35 4.88
N LEU A 57 5.73 10.52 5.49
CA LEU A 57 4.97 11.73 5.23
C LEU A 57 5.75 12.66 4.31
N PHE A 58 5.05 13.29 3.37
CA PHE A 58 5.58 14.35 2.52
C PHE A 58 4.73 15.60 2.71
N SER A 59 5.40 16.73 2.95
CA SER A 59 4.73 18.03 2.85
C SER A 59 4.38 18.30 1.38
N GLN A 60 3.47 19.24 1.12
CA GLN A 60 3.18 19.66 -0.25
C GLN A 60 4.43 20.19 -0.99
N GLN A 61 5.41 20.74 -0.26
CA GLN A 61 6.64 21.29 -0.85
C GLN A 61 7.66 20.20 -1.20
N ASP A 62 7.66 19.11 -0.43
CA ASP A 62 8.58 17.98 -0.64
C ASP A 62 8.04 16.96 -1.64
N TRP A 63 6.72 16.95 -1.86
CA TRP A 63 6.09 16.06 -2.82
C TRP A 63 6.49 16.42 -4.25
N ARG A 64 6.85 15.40 -5.02
CA ARG A 64 7.20 15.50 -6.44
C ARG A 64 6.32 14.52 -7.20
N SER A 65 5.79 14.90 -8.36
CA SER A 65 4.86 14.05 -9.11
C SER A 65 5.49 12.71 -9.52
N GLN A 66 6.81 12.70 -9.75
CA GLN A 66 7.56 11.49 -10.10
C GLN A 66 7.98 10.64 -8.89
N GLN A 67 7.57 11.01 -7.66
CA GLN A 67 8.02 10.34 -6.44
C GLN A 67 7.62 8.86 -6.40
N LEU A 68 6.41 8.52 -6.89
CA LEU A 68 5.95 7.13 -6.97
C LEU A 68 6.73 6.32 -8.00
N ASN A 69 7.11 6.92 -9.13
CA ASN A 69 7.88 6.25 -10.18
C ASN A 69 9.27 5.79 -9.71
N MET A 70 9.77 6.32 -8.60
CA MET A 70 11.04 5.93 -7.98
C MET A 70 10.89 5.12 -6.69
N ALA A 71 9.66 4.76 -6.31
CA ALA A 71 9.36 4.19 -5.00
C ALA A 71 9.30 2.67 -4.93
N ALA A 72 9.43 1.96 -6.05
CA ALA A 72 9.20 0.52 -6.10
C ALA A 72 10.11 -0.27 -5.14
N SER A 73 11.42 -0.01 -5.18
CA SER A 73 12.40 -0.67 -4.30
C SER A 73 12.16 -0.34 -2.83
N TRP A 74 11.77 0.89 -2.53
CA TRP A 74 11.45 1.33 -1.17
C TRP A 74 10.21 0.63 -0.62
N TYR A 75 9.11 0.54 -1.40
CA TYR A 75 7.92 -0.22 -1.00
C TYR A 75 8.26 -1.69 -0.77
N GLN A 76 9.02 -2.31 -1.67
CA GLN A 76 9.45 -3.70 -1.52
C GLN A 76 10.22 -3.91 -0.22
N GLN A 77 11.21 -3.07 0.08
CA GLN A 77 12.00 -3.17 1.31
C GLN A 77 11.16 -2.90 2.56
N LEU A 78 10.26 -1.91 2.52
CA LEU A 78 9.35 -1.59 3.62
C LEU A 78 8.44 -2.77 3.96
N GLY A 79 7.78 -3.34 2.94
CA GLY A 79 6.89 -4.48 3.10
C GLY A 79 7.60 -5.71 3.65
N HIS A 80 8.77 -6.07 3.09
CA HIS A 80 9.57 -7.19 3.59
C HIS A 80 10.05 -6.96 5.03
N THR A 81 10.53 -5.76 5.35
CA THR A 81 11.03 -5.43 6.69
C THR A 81 9.92 -5.54 7.74
N LEU A 82 8.75 -4.96 7.44
CA LEU A 82 7.62 -4.97 8.36
C LEU A 82 7.03 -6.38 8.52
N LEU A 83 6.90 -7.13 7.42
CA LEU A 83 6.47 -8.53 7.44
C LEU A 83 7.42 -9.43 8.25
N ASN A 84 8.73 -9.27 8.06
CA ASN A 84 9.74 -10.01 8.81
C ASN A 84 9.67 -9.66 10.31
N GLY A 85 9.48 -8.39 10.66
CA GLY A 85 9.32 -7.97 12.05
C GLY A 85 8.11 -8.63 12.72
N VAL A 86 6.96 -8.67 12.04
CA VAL A 86 5.74 -9.31 12.55
C VAL A 86 5.90 -10.82 12.66
N ARG A 87 6.39 -11.50 11.60
CA ARG A 87 6.55 -12.97 11.58
C ARG A 87 7.53 -13.48 12.63
N ASN A 88 8.59 -12.73 12.90
CA ASN A 88 9.60 -13.10 13.90
C ASN A 88 9.34 -12.53 15.29
N GLY A 89 8.20 -11.86 15.51
CA GLY A 89 7.80 -11.35 16.83
C GLY A 89 8.73 -10.28 17.39
N PHE A 90 9.22 -9.38 16.53
CA PHE A 90 10.10 -8.28 16.94
C PHE A 90 9.43 -7.37 17.97
N SER A 91 10.24 -6.85 18.89
CA SER A 91 9.87 -5.72 19.74
C SER A 91 9.71 -4.42 18.93
N ALA A 92 9.06 -3.42 19.52
CA ALA A 92 8.91 -2.12 18.87
C ALA A 92 10.27 -1.49 18.53
N GLU A 93 11.26 -1.64 19.42
CA GLU A 93 12.61 -1.11 19.25
C GLU A 93 13.40 -1.84 18.15
N GLN A 94 13.10 -3.11 17.90
CA GLN A 94 13.68 -3.88 16.80
C GLN A 94 13.04 -3.49 15.46
N ILE A 95 11.73 -3.28 15.43
CA ILE A 95 11.03 -2.77 14.25
C ILE A 95 11.54 -1.38 13.90
N ASP A 96 11.62 -0.46 14.87
CA ASP A 96 12.11 0.91 14.64
C ASP A 96 13.53 0.91 14.06
N ARG A 97 14.46 0.15 14.66
CA ARG A 97 15.82 -0.01 14.12
C ARG A 97 15.85 -0.59 12.71
N ALA A 98 15.00 -1.58 12.42
CA ALA A 98 14.92 -2.18 11.09
C ALA A 98 14.36 -1.19 10.06
N LEU A 99 13.35 -0.39 10.43
CA LEU A 99 12.78 0.65 9.57
C LEU A 99 13.80 1.76 9.29
N GLN A 100 14.58 2.19 10.29
CA GLN A 100 15.64 3.18 10.13
C GLN A 100 16.80 2.71 9.24
N ALA A 101 16.99 1.38 9.12
CA ALA A 101 18.01 0.79 8.26
C ALA A 101 17.58 0.71 6.79
N ILE A 102 16.31 0.98 6.46
CA ILE A 102 15.83 1.01 5.08
C ILE A 102 16.48 2.20 4.36
N PRO A 103 17.15 1.99 3.21
CA PRO A 103 17.62 3.07 2.34
C PRO A 103 16.56 4.15 2.12
N ALA A 104 17.00 5.41 2.18
CA ALA A 104 16.11 6.54 1.96
C ALA A 104 15.45 6.43 0.58
N LEU A 105 14.14 6.73 0.53
CA LEU A 105 13.41 6.86 -0.73
C LEU A 105 14.16 7.84 -1.65
N PRO A 106 14.49 7.45 -2.89
CA PRO A 106 15.13 8.34 -3.85
C PRO A 106 14.27 9.57 -4.12
N SER A 107 14.90 10.75 -4.17
CA SER A 107 14.24 11.97 -4.61
C SER A 107 14.34 12.08 -6.13
N PRO A 108 13.25 12.41 -6.83
CA PRO A 108 13.31 12.72 -8.25
C PRO A 108 14.25 13.90 -8.53
N PRO A 109 15.03 13.87 -9.62
CA PRO A 109 15.81 15.03 -10.03
C PRO A 109 14.86 16.18 -10.38
N ALA A 110 15.30 17.43 -10.17
CA ALA A 110 14.46 18.61 -10.40
C ALA A 110 13.90 18.69 -11.85
N GLU A 111 14.62 18.13 -12.81
CA GLU A 111 14.24 18.08 -14.23
C GLU A 111 13.07 17.11 -14.50
N ALA A 112 12.83 16.14 -13.61
CA ALA A 112 11.75 15.16 -13.74
C ALA A 112 10.35 15.78 -13.54
N ASP A 113 10.28 16.99 -12.97
CA ASP A 113 9.05 17.78 -12.88
C ASP A 113 8.76 18.61 -14.15
N SER A 114 9.58 18.49 -15.20
CA SER A 114 9.30 19.17 -16.45
C SER A 114 7.95 18.72 -17.03
N GLU A 115 7.17 19.68 -17.51
CA GLU A 115 5.80 19.47 -18.02
C GLU A 115 5.75 18.39 -19.11
N ILE A 116 6.78 18.34 -19.98
CA ILE A 116 6.91 17.31 -21.02
C ILE A 116 7.06 15.91 -20.41
N LEU A 117 7.95 15.74 -19.42
CA LEU A 117 8.16 14.46 -18.74
C LEU A 117 6.95 14.02 -17.92
N SER A 118 6.15 14.96 -17.42
CA SER A 118 4.88 14.68 -16.76
C SER A 118 3.82 14.11 -17.72
N ILE A 119 3.87 14.48 -19.01
CA ILE A 119 2.93 14.01 -20.04
C ILE A 119 3.35 12.65 -20.62
N ILE A 120 4.64 12.44 -20.88
CA ILE A 120 5.14 11.19 -21.48
C ILE A 120 5.43 10.08 -20.47
N GLY A 121 5.44 10.42 -19.17
CA GLY A 121 5.83 9.53 -18.08
C GLY A 121 7.35 9.49 -17.91
N PHE A 122 7.83 9.76 -16.70
CA PHE A 122 9.24 9.55 -16.35
C PHE A 122 9.44 8.11 -15.89
N GLN A 123 10.13 7.32 -16.72
CA GLN A 123 10.66 6.02 -16.31
C GLN A 123 12.18 6.08 -16.40
N HIS A 124 12.84 6.04 -15.24
CA HIS A 124 14.28 5.91 -15.20
C HIS A 124 14.64 4.45 -15.54
N PRO A 125 15.39 4.18 -16.63
CA PRO A 125 15.59 2.82 -17.14
C PRO A 125 16.21 1.85 -16.13
N ASP A 126 17.00 2.38 -15.19
CA ASP A 126 17.65 1.58 -14.13
C ASP A 126 16.80 1.41 -12.85
N VAL A 127 15.60 2.00 -12.78
CA VAL A 127 14.74 1.94 -11.59
C VAL A 127 13.56 1.02 -11.88
N PRO A 128 13.30 -0.01 -11.04
CA PRO A 128 12.15 -0.88 -11.25
C PRO A 128 10.85 -0.08 -11.14
N GLY A 129 9.90 -0.36 -12.04
CA GLY A 129 8.57 0.21 -12.00
C GLY A 129 7.77 -0.24 -10.76
N LEU A 130 6.75 0.53 -10.42
CA LEU A 130 5.86 0.18 -9.32
C LEU A 130 5.13 -1.14 -9.63
N GLY A 131 4.85 -1.96 -8.61
CA GLY A 131 4.04 -3.17 -8.77
C GLY A 131 2.64 -2.90 -9.36
N TRP A 132 2.15 -1.66 -9.24
CA TRP A 132 0.97 -1.16 -9.94
C TRP A 132 1.21 0.26 -10.48
N GLN A 133 1.73 0.33 -11.72
CA GLN A 133 2.13 1.59 -12.35
C GLN A 133 1.00 2.63 -12.43
N GLN A 134 -0.25 2.19 -12.64
CA GLN A 134 -1.41 3.08 -12.72
C GLN A 134 -1.62 3.93 -11.44
N ALA A 135 -1.17 3.46 -10.27
CA ALA A 135 -1.20 4.29 -9.06
C ALA A 135 -0.29 5.51 -9.20
N ALA A 136 0.90 5.36 -9.80
CA ALA A 136 1.80 6.48 -10.04
C ALA A 136 1.22 7.43 -11.11
N ASP A 137 0.61 6.88 -12.16
CA ASP A 137 0.07 7.66 -13.28
C ASP A 137 -1.18 8.48 -12.90
N CYS A 138 -1.97 7.99 -11.94
CA CYS A 138 -3.26 8.59 -11.56
C CYS A 138 -3.26 9.34 -10.23
N PHE A 139 -2.20 9.21 -9.42
CA PHE A 139 -2.17 9.83 -8.09
C PHE A 139 -1.94 11.34 -8.19
N ASP A 140 -2.83 12.10 -7.56
CA ASP A 140 -2.71 13.54 -7.39
C ASP A 140 -2.85 13.88 -5.91
N PRO A 141 -1.83 14.51 -5.28
CA PRO A 141 -1.82 14.85 -3.86
C PRO A 141 -2.92 15.84 -3.45
N ALA A 142 -3.51 16.58 -4.40
CA ALA A 142 -4.57 17.56 -4.17
C ALA A 142 -5.99 16.96 -4.36
N GLN A 143 -6.10 15.73 -4.88
CA GLN A 143 -7.37 15.04 -5.04
C GLN A 143 -7.77 14.28 -3.77
N TYR A 144 -8.93 13.62 -3.80
CA TYR A 144 -9.50 12.88 -2.67
C TYR A 144 -9.40 11.37 -2.84
N THR A 145 -8.47 10.87 -3.66
CA THR A 145 -8.38 9.45 -4.00
C THR A 145 -7.11 8.82 -3.45
N SER A 146 -7.29 7.75 -2.67
CA SER A 146 -6.22 6.90 -2.17
C SER A 146 -6.11 5.62 -2.99
N PHE A 147 -4.88 5.12 -3.13
CA PHE A 147 -4.56 3.95 -3.94
C PHE A 147 -3.91 2.90 -3.05
N TRP A 148 -4.34 1.65 -3.22
CA TRP A 148 -3.94 0.51 -2.40
C TRP A 148 -3.60 -0.65 -3.32
N TRP A 149 -2.46 -1.31 -3.11
CA TRP A 149 -2.09 -2.50 -3.87
C TRP A 149 -1.27 -3.46 -3.03
N THR A 150 -1.27 -4.74 -3.35
CA THR A 150 -0.46 -5.70 -2.59
C THR A 150 1.03 -5.49 -2.83
N ASN A 151 1.82 -5.62 -1.76
CA ASN A 151 3.28 -5.53 -1.78
C ASN A 151 3.93 -6.82 -2.32
N GLN A 152 3.23 -7.94 -2.18
CA GLN A 152 3.64 -9.29 -2.61
C GLN A 152 4.81 -9.90 -1.84
N ALA A 153 5.36 -9.22 -0.82
CA ALA A 153 6.38 -9.78 0.10
C ALA A 153 5.92 -11.06 0.84
N ASP A 154 4.61 -11.27 0.95
CA ASP A 154 3.99 -12.42 1.58
C ASP A 154 3.53 -13.50 0.59
N GLY A 155 3.76 -13.32 -0.71
CA GLY A 155 3.42 -14.26 -1.78
C GLY A 155 2.01 -14.09 -2.36
N HIS A 156 1.22 -13.11 -1.90
CA HIS A 156 -0.07 -12.82 -2.53
C HIS A 156 0.11 -12.26 -3.96
N PRO A 157 -0.81 -12.56 -4.90
CA PRO A 157 -0.79 -11.95 -6.22
C PRO A 157 -1.15 -10.46 -6.14
N LEU A 158 -1.02 -9.76 -7.27
CA LEU A 158 -1.36 -8.35 -7.35
C LEU A 158 -2.89 -8.15 -7.21
N TYR A 159 -3.30 -7.50 -6.13
CA TYR A 159 -4.65 -6.94 -5.96
C TYR A 159 -4.53 -5.43 -5.84
N THR A 160 -5.51 -4.71 -6.36
CA THR A 160 -5.52 -3.25 -6.37
C THR A 160 -6.89 -2.70 -5.93
N HIS A 161 -6.88 -1.55 -5.29
CA HIS A 161 -8.08 -0.86 -4.86
C HIS A 161 -7.89 0.65 -4.91
N VAL A 162 -8.90 1.34 -5.43
CA VAL A 162 -8.99 2.81 -5.46
C VAL A 162 -10.12 3.21 -4.52
N HIS A 163 -9.83 4.09 -3.57
CA HIS A 163 -10.82 4.56 -2.60
C HIS A 163 -10.88 6.09 -2.58
N SER A 164 -12.05 6.64 -2.89
CA SER A 164 -12.31 8.08 -2.90
C SER A 164 -12.98 8.54 -1.60
N GLY A 165 -12.57 9.69 -1.10
CA GLY A 165 -13.04 10.28 0.15
C GLY A 165 -12.31 9.73 1.38
N ASN A 166 -12.82 10.07 2.55
CA ASN A 166 -12.21 9.69 3.84
C ASN A 166 -12.09 8.18 3.97
N LEU A 167 -11.07 7.71 4.68
CA LEU A 167 -10.88 6.29 4.97
C LEU A 167 -12.06 5.76 5.81
N THR A 168 -12.67 4.67 5.36
CA THR A 168 -13.89 4.12 5.98
C THR A 168 -13.67 2.73 6.53
N VAL A 169 -14.57 2.28 7.42
CA VAL A 169 -14.57 0.90 7.93
C VAL A 169 -14.71 -0.10 6.79
N GLN A 170 -15.49 0.22 5.75
CA GLN A 170 -15.67 -0.64 4.58
C GLN A 170 -14.36 -0.86 3.82
N LEU A 171 -13.52 0.17 3.69
CA LEU A 171 -12.19 0.03 3.10
C LEU A 171 -11.36 -0.98 3.92
N PHE A 172 -11.28 -0.80 5.24
CA PHE A 172 -10.48 -1.71 6.08
C PHE A 172 -11.04 -3.14 6.09
N SER A 173 -12.35 -3.34 6.09
CA SER A 173 -12.93 -4.68 5.88
C SER A 173 -12.48 -5.29 4.55
N LEU A 174 -12.45 -4.50 3.46
CA LEU A 174 -11.99 -4.99 2.15
C LEU A 174 -10.50 -5.40 2.18
N LEU A 175 -9.66 -4.62 2.86
CA LEU A 175 -8.21 -4.89 2.95
C LEU A 175 -7.90 -6.13 3.80
N PHE A 176 -8.70 -6.40 4.84
CA PHE A 176 -8.38 -7.44 5.83
C PHE A 176 -9.28 -8.70 5.81
N GLU A 177 -10.36 -8.69 5.04
CA GLU A 177 -11.24 -9.85 4.91
C GLU A 177 -10.93 -10.63 3.60
N PRO A 178 -10.85 -11.97 3.63
CA PRO A 178 -10.54 -12.81 2.47
C PRO A 178 -11.46 -12.57 1.27
N ASN A 179 -12.72 -12.25 1.53
CA ASN A 179 -13.72 -11.96 0.49
C ASN A 179 -13.57 -10.57 -0.13
N GLY A 180 -12.77 -9.69 0.48
CA GLY A 180 -12.57 -8.31 0.05
C GLY A 180 -11.61 -8.20 -1.12
N TRP A 181 -10.47 -8.90 -1.05
CA TRP A 181 -9.41 -8.81 -2.06
C TRP A 181 -9.41 -9.95 -3.09
N ALA A 182 -9.94 -11.13 -2.76
CA ALA A 182 -9.93 -12.30 -3.65
C ALA A 182 -10.98 -12.29 -4.77
N ARG A 183 -11.83 -11.26 -4.86
CA ARG A 183 -12.86 -11.17 -5.91
C ARG A 183 -12.26 -10.62 -7.21
N PRO A 184 -12.19 -11.41 -8.30
CA PRO A 184 -11.95 -10.86 -9.62
C PRO A 184 -13.21 -10.07 -10.02
N GLY A 185 -13.19 -8.73 -9.95
CA GLY A 185 -14.37 -7.97 -10.38
C GLY A 185 -14.56 -6.54 -9.88
N ARG A 186 -13.59 -5.89 -9.24
CA ARG A 186 -13.57 -4.42 -9.13
C ARG A 186 -12.17 -3.85 -9.35
N GLY A 187 -11.51 -4.29 -10.43
CA GLY A 187 -10.72 -3.33 -11.18
C GLY A 187 -11.69 -2.21 -11.59
N GLY A 188 -11.28 -0.96 -11.44
CA GLY A 188 -12.12 0.20 -11.74
C GLY A 188 -12.68 0.12 -13.16
N GLN A 189 -13.87 -0.44 -13.32
CA GLN A 189 -14.74 -0.07 -14.41
C GLN A 189 -15.30 1.29 -14.02
N TYR A 190 -14.61 2.33 -14.46
CA TYR A 190 -15.25 3.63 -14.64
C TYR A 190 -16.57 3.37 -15.39
N PRO A 191 -17.70 3.93 -14.94
CA PRO A 191 -18.83 4.10 -15.84
C PRO A 191 -18.29 4.83 -17.06
N GLN A 192 -18.52 4.28 -18.26
CA GLN A 192 -18.36 5.03 -19.50
C GLN A 192 -19.16 6.33 -19.34
N MET A 193 -18.45 7.44 -19.10
CA MET A 193 -19.00 8.76 -19.33
C MET A 193 -18.52 9.17 -20.71
N PHE A 194 -19.43 9.77 -21.48
CA PHE A 194 -19.37 10.18 -22.89
C PHE A 194 -19.93 9.14 -23.88
N ASP A 195 -21.18 9.37 -24.28
CA ASP A 195 -21.56 9.44 -25.70
C ASP A 195 -21.34 10.88 -26.19
#